data_AF-A0A813HNV1-F1
#
_entry.id   AF-A0A813HNV1-F1
#
_cell.length_a   1.000
_cell.length_b   1.000
_cell.length_c   1.000
_cell.angle_alpha   90.00
_cell.angle_beta   90.00
_cell.angle_gamma   90.00
#
_symmetry.space_group_name_H-M   'P 1'
#
loop_
_entity.id
_entity.type
_entity.pdbx_description
1 polymer ?
#
loop_
_entity_poly.entity_id
_entity_poly.type
_entity_poly.pdbx_seq_one_letter_code
_entity_poly.pdbx_strand_id
1 'polypeptide(L)'
;MRILRAMRVFKTIRSLTIFRELYVMLHGFFSSMRAIMWAFVLLSLMLTLWSILAVNLIHPIMQEMAYDGYWERTATDEGCDRCPRAFSSVWTSNLTFFQMIVAGEGWEVMVTPVMELHGWTAVYFMA
;
A
#
# COMPACT_ATOMS: atom_id res chain seq x y z
N MET A 1 -2.67 6.29 28.95
CA MET A 1 -4.12 6.03 29.04
C MET A 1 -4.73 5.28 27.82
N ARG A 2 -4.03 5.09 26.69
CA ARG A 2 -4.51 4.25 25.56
C ARG A 2 -4.19 2.75 25.74
N ILE A 3 -3.00 2.45 26.27
CA ILE A 3 -2.51 1.07 26.53
C ILE A 3 -3.39 0.31 27.56
N LEU A 4 -3.90 0.99 28.59
CA LEU A 4 -4.80 0.39 29.58
C LEU A 4 -6.14 -0.08 28.98
N ARG A 5 -6.59 0.52 27.85
CA ARG A 5 -7.78 0.05 27.12
C ARG A 5 -7.49 -1.25 26.35
N ALA A 6 -6.30 -1.39 25.78
CA ALA A 6 -5.86 -2.62 25.10
C ALA A 6 -5.79 -3.83 26.06
N MET A 7 -5.39 -3.61 27.33
CA MET A 7 -5.41 -4.68 28.34
C MET A 7 -6.82 -5.21 28.65
N ARG A 8 -7.87 -4.38 28.52
CA ARG A 8 -9.26 -4.87 28.67
C ARG A 8 -9.65 -5.81 27.53
N VAL A 9 -9.23 -5.51 26.29
CA VAL A 9 -9.43 -6.39 25.12
C VAL A 9 -8.74 -7.74 25.35
N PHE A 10 -7.53 -7.73 25.91
CA PHE A 10 -6.81 -8.95 26.27
C PHE A 10 -7.56 -9.80 27.30
N LYS A 11 -8.23 -9.15 28.26
CA LYS A 11 -9.08 -9.82 29.26
C LYS A 11 -10.32 -10.44 28.61
N THR A 12 -10.92 -9.78 27.61
CA THR A 12 -12.04 -10.32 26.82
C THR A 12 -11.58 -11.52 25.97
N ILE A 13 -10.41 -11.45 25.33
CA ILE A 13 -9.81 -12.59 24.60
C ILE A 13 -9.59 -13.79 25.54
N ARG A 14 -9.13 -13.54 26.77
CA ARG A 14 -8.99 -14.60 27.79
C ARG A 14 -10.34 -15.20 28.20
N SER A 15 -11.40 -14.39 28.28
CA SER A 15 -12.76 -14.87 28.52
C SER A 15 -13.29 -15.74 27.37
N LEU A 16 -12.88 -15.45 26.13
CA LEU A 16 -13.23 -16.21 24.93
C LEU A 16 -12.55 -17.59 24.89
N THR A 17 -11.34 -17.73 25.44
CA THR A 17 -10.65 -19.04 25.54
C THR A 17 -11.24 -20.02 26.57
N ILE A 18 -12.24 -19.59 27.37
CA ILE A 18 -12.95 -20.47 28.33
C ILE A 18 -13.90 -21.43 27.59
N PHE A 19 -14.43 -21.04 26.42
CA PHE A 19 -15.25 -21.90 25.59
C PHE A 19 -14.36 -22.77 24.69
N ARG A 20 -14.41 -24.09 24.91
CA ARG A 20 -13.59 -25.09 24.19
C ARG A 20 -13.70 -24.97 22.67
N GLU A 21 -14.89 -24.69 22.15
CA GLU A 21 -15.14 -24.53 20.72
C GLU A 21 -14.40 -23.32 20.12
N LEU A 22 -14.43 -22.19 20.83
CA LEU A 22 -13.74 -20.98 20.41
C LEU A 22 -12.22 -21.10 20.54
N TYR A 23 -11.73 -21.84 21.53
CA TYR A 23 -10.32 -22.19 21.65
C TYR A 23 -9.84 -23.03 20.46
N VAL A 24 -10.62 -24.03 20.02
CA VAL A 24 -10.29 -24.85 18.84
C VAL A 24 -10.27 -24.00 17.56
N MET A 25 -11.24 -23.09 17.38
CA MET A 25 -11.25 -22.16 16.24
C MET A 25 -10.05 -21.20 16.26
N LEU A 26 -9.71 -20.62 17.42
CA LEU A 26 -8.55 -19.75 17.58
C LEU A 26 -7.23 -20.47 17.34
N HIS A 27 -7.10 -21.72 17.80
CA HIS A 27 -5.91 -22.53 17.53
C HIS A 27 -5.74 -22.77 16.02
N GLY A 28 -6.83 -23.04 15.29
CA GLY A 28 -6.83 -23.09 13.83
C GLY A 28 -6.40 -21.77 13.18
N PHE A 29 -6.90 -20.64 13.71
CA PHE A 29 -6.52 -19.30 13.25
C PHE A 29 -5.04 -18.97 13.48
N PHE A 30 -4.47 -19.32 14.64
CA PHE A 30 -3.04 -19.10 14.88
C PHE A 30 -2.15 -19.95 13.98
N SER A 31 -2.60 -21.17 13.63
CA SER A 31 -1.89 -22.01 12.67
C SER A 31 -1.85 -21.38 11.27
N SER A 32 -2.95 -20.76 10.81
CA SER A 32 -2.96 -20.06 9.51
C SER A 32 -2.23 -18.71 9.57
N MET A 33 -2.20 -18.05 10.73
CA MET A 33 -1.49 -16.78 10.92
C MET A 33 0.00 -16.89 10.56
N ARG A 34 0.65 -18.02 10.88
CA ARG A 34 2.06 -18.25 10.49
C ARG A 34 2.26 -18.21 8.97
N ALA A 35 1.35 -18.82 8.22
CA ALA A 35 1.41 -18.81 6.76
C ALA A 35 1.14 -17.40 6.19
N ILE A 36 0.13 -16.71 6.72
CA ILE A 36 -0.18 -15.31 6.35
C ILE A 36 1.00 -14.39 6.63
N MET A 37 1.69 -14.57 7.76
CA MET A 37 2.88 -13.78 8.10
C MET A 37 4.00 -13.98 7.07
N TRP A 38 4.26 -15.21 6.64
CA TRP A 38 5.26 -15.46 5.58
C TRP A 38 4.83 -14.87 4.24
N ALA A 39 3.55 -14.99 3.86
CA ALA A 39 3.02 -14.36 2.66
C ALA A 39 3.16 -12.84 2.70
N PHE A 40 2.84 -12.21 3.83
CA PHE A 40 3.01 -10.77 4.04
C PHE A 40 4.48 -10.34 3.90
N VAL A 41 5.42 -11.09 4.48
CA VAL A 41 6.86 -10.80 4.35
C VAL A 41 7.32 -10.90 2.89
N LEU A 42 6.93 -11.96 2.18
CA LEU A 42 7.29 -12.14 0.77
C LEU A 42 6.69 -11.04 -0.11
N LEU A 43 5.41 -10.69 0.09
CA LEU A 43 4.75 -9.59 -0.62
C LEU A 43 5.43 -8.25 -0.32
N SER A 44 5.76 -7.98 0.95
CA SER A 44 6.45 -6.75 1.33
C SER A 44 7.83 -6.65 0.68
N LEU A 45 8.59 -7.75 0.60
CA LEU A 45 9.87 -7.79 -0.11
C LEU A 45 9.68 -7.54 -1.61
N MET A 46 8.70 -8.18 -2.23
CA MET A 46 8.40 -7.95 -3.65
C MET A 46 8.03 -6.48 -3.92
N LEU A 47 7.16 -5.88 -3.09
CA LEU A 47 6.80 -4.47 -3.22
C LEU A 47 8.00 -3.54 -2.99
N THR A 48 8.94 -3.89 -2.11
CA THR A 48 10.16 -3.09 -1.94
C THR A 48 11.03 -3.09 -3.19
N LEU A 49 11.11 -4.22 -3.92
CA LEU A 49 11.87 -4.29 -5.18
C LEU A 49 11.24 -3.39 -6.25
N TRP A 50 9.93 -3.48 -6.43
CA TRP A 50 9.20 -2.57 -7.31
C TRP A 50 9.34 -1.11 -6.87
N SER A 51 9.26 -0.82 -5.57
CA SER A 51 9.47 0.52 -5.05
C SER A 51 10.85 1.09 -5.37
N ILE A 52 11.91 0.29 -5.34
CA ILE A 52 13.25 0.75 -5.75
C ILE A 52 13.25 1.13 -7.24
N LEU A 53 12.61 0.34 -8.09
CA LEU A 53 12.49 0.65 -9.51
C LEU A 53 11.64 1.90 -9.76
N ALA A 54 10.49 2.03 -9.09
CA ALA A 54 9.62 3.21 -9.18
C ALA A 54 10.34 4.51 -8.83
N VAL A 55 11.18 4.52 -7.79
CA VAL A 55 11.97 5.70 -7.41
C VAL A 55 12.93 6.13 -8.54
N ASN A 56 13.52 5.17 -9.26
CA ASN A 56 14.49 5.48 -10.31
C ASN A 56 13.84 5.74 -11.68
N LEU A 57 12.69 5.12 -11.95
CA LEU A 57 12.06 5.13 -13.27
C LEU A 57 10.84 6.05 -13.35
N ILE A 58 9.95 5.96 -12.36
CA ILE A 58 8.64 6.64 -12.39
C ILE A 58 8.72 8.01 -11.71
N HIS A 59 9.45 8.13 -10.60
CA HIS A 59 9.60 9.40 -9.90
C HIS A 59 10.10 10.56 -10.77
N PRO A 60 11.15 10.42 -11.63
CA PRO A 60 11.59 11.52 -12.48
C PRO A 60 10.50 11.99 -13.45
N ILE A 61 9.71 11.05 -14.00
CA ILE A 61 8.58 11.36 -14.88
C ILE A 61 7.50 12.14 -14.11
N MET A 62 7.20 11.73 -12.87
CA MET A 62 6.23 12.47 -12.04
C MET A 62 6.68 13.89 -11.72
N GLN A 63 7.99 14.11 -11.57
CA GLN A 63 8.57 15.42 -11.35
C GLN A 63 8.54 16.30 -12.62
N GLU A 64 8.80 15.71 -13.79
CA GLU A 64 8.68 16.39 -15.08
C GLU A 64 7.24 16.88 -15.31
N MET A 65 6.25 16.01 -15.12
CA MET A 65 4.84 16.40 -15.23
C MET A 65 4.42 17.44 -14.17
N ALA A 66 5.04 17.42 -12.98
CA ALA A 66 4.81 18.43 -11.97
C ALA A 66 5.36 19.80 -12.38
N TYR A 67 6.56 19.82 -12.98
CA TYR A 67 7.17 21.03 -13.51
C TYR A 67 6.31 21.67 -14.62
N ASP A 68 5.68 20.84 -15.46
CA ASP A 68 4.78 21.30 -16.52
C ASP A 68 3.41 21.78 -16.02
N GLY A 69 3.16 21.65 -14.71
CA GLY A 69 1.91 22.03 -14.06
C GLY A 69 0.76 21.08 -14.36
N TYR A 70 1.03 19.83 -14.74
CA TYR A 70 0.00 18.83 -15.05
C TYR A 70 -0.91 18.54 -13.83
N TRP A 71 -0.30 18.31 -12.67
CA TRP A 71 -1.01 17.92 -11.45
C TRP A 71 -1.92 19.01 -10.88
N GLU A 72 -1.66 20.28 -11.21
CA GLU A 72 -2.49 21.42 -10.81
C GLU A 72 -3.71 21.62 -11.75
N ARG A 73 -3.63 21.12 -13.00
CA ARG A 73 -4.63 21.39 -14.04
C ARG A 73 -5.56 20.22 -14.34
N THR A 74 -5.16 18.98 -14.04
CA THR A 74 -5.82 17.79 -14.61
C THR A 74 -6.25 16.74 -13.59
N ALA A 75 -5.71 16.79 -12.35
CA ALA A 75 -6.04 15.80 -11.34
C ALA A 75 -7.23 16.24 -10.49
N THR A 76 -8.47 16.03 -10.97
CA THR A 76 -9.74 16.42 -10.30
C THR A 76 -9.87 17.93 -10.03
N ASP A 77 -11.09 18.44 -9.78
CA ASP A 77 -11.33 19.88 -9.51
C ASP A 77 -10.53 20.43 -8.28
N GLU A 78 -9.78 19.58 -7.56
CA GLU A 78 -8.96 19.92 -6.39
C GLU A 78 -7.43 19.73 -6.58
N GLY A 79 -6.95 19.27 -7.75
CA GLY A 79 -5.53 18.97 -7.97
C GLY A 79 -5.02 17.76 -7.17
N CYS A 80 -3.78 17.32 -7.42
CA CYS A 80 -3.18 16.20 -6.69
C CYS A 80 -1.86 16.56 -5.98
N ASP A 81 -1.96 16.93 -4.70
CA ASP A 81 -0.82 17.28 -3.84
C ASP A 81 0.17 16.12 -3.63
N ARG A 82 -0.32 14.88 -3.61
CA ARG A 82 0.51 13.70 -3.30
C ARG A 82 1.22 13.13 -4.53
N CYS A 83 0.66 13.33 -5.72
CA CYS A 83 1.17 12.77 -6.99
C CYS A 83 2.66 13.02 -7.21
N PRO A 84 3.19 14.26 -7.17
CA PRO A 84 4.61 14.53 -7.48
C PRO A 84 5.58 13.79 -6.56
N ARG A 85 5.15 13.49 -5.33
CA ARG A 85 5.96 12.89 -4.25
C ARG A 85 5.63 11.42 -4.00
N ALA A 86 4.72 10.81 -4.77
CA ALA A 86 4.24 9.45 -4.57
C ALA A 86 5.35 8.39 -4.65
N PHE A 87 6.35 8.60 -5.51
CA PHE A 87 7.51 7.72 -5.68
C PHE A 87 8.85 8.35 -5.26
N SER A 88 8.82 9.36 -4.39
CA SER A 88 10.03 10.10 -3.96
C SER A 88 11.06 9.29 -3.16
N SER A 89 10.62 8.20 -2.53
CA SER A 89 11.45 7.31 -1.73
C SER A 89 10.87 5.89 -1.77
N VAL A 90 11.65 4.90 -1.37
CA VAL A 90 11.18 3.50 -1.34
C VAL A 90 9.98 3.35 -0.39
N TRP A 91 9.99 4.06 0.75
CA TRP A 91 8.88 4.02 1.70
C TRP A 91 7.61 4.67 1.14
N THR A 92 7.72 5.85 0.52
CA THR A 92 6.57 6.51 -0.08
C THR A 92 6.02 5.72 -1.26
N SER A 93 6.89 5.11 -2.06
CA SER A 93 6.52 4.20 -3.14
C SER A 93 5.78 2.96 -2.62
N ASN A 94 6.28 2.32 -1.56
CA ASN A 94 5.60 1.19 -0.92
C ASN A 94 4.21 1.57 -0.41
N LEU A 95 4.08 2.76 0.20
CA LEU A 95 2.78 3.26 0.64
C LEU A 95 1.84 3.47 -0.55
N THR A 96 2.34 4.04 -1.66
CA THR A 96 1.56 4.22 -2.89
C THR A 96 1.10 2.89 -3.47
N PHE A 97 1.97 1.88 -3.58
CA PHE A 97 1.57 0.55 -4.03
C PHE A 97 0.60 -0.13 -3.07
N PHE A 98 0.78 0.05 -1.76
CA PHE A 98 -0.16 -0.49 -0.78
C PHE A 98 -1.55 0.14 -0.93
N GLN A 99 -1.64 1.46 -1.09
CA GLN A 99 -2.90 2.15 -1.36
C GLN A 99 -3.55 1.66 -2.66
N MET A 100 -2.76 1.50 -3.72
CA MET A 100 -3.26 1.07 -5.01
C MET A 100 -3.75 -0.38 -5.03
N ILE A 101 -3.00 -1.30 -4.42
CA ILE A 101 -3.31 -2.74 -4.45
C ILE A 101 -4.35 -3.11 -3.39
N VAL A 102 -4.25 -2.56 -2.17
CA VAL A 102 -5.10 -2.95 -1.05
C VAL A 102 -6.32 -2.04 -0.91
N ALA A 103 -6.14 -0.72 -1.03
CA ALA A 103 -7.26 0.21 -0.96
C ALA A 103 -7.95 0.42 -2.31
N GLY A 104 -7.32 0.02 -3.42
CA GLY A 104 -7.91 0.11 -4.76
C GLY A 104 -8.03 1.54 -5.28
N GLU A 105 -7.25 2.48 -4.72
CA GLU A 105 -7.38 3.91 -5.00
C GLU A 105 -6.17 4.46 -5.77
N GLY A 106 -6.38 5.56 -6.50
CA GLY A 106 -5.29 6.36 -7.08
C GLY A 106 -4.72 5.86 -8.42
N TRP A 107 -5.16 4.72 -8.95
CA TRP A 107 -4.73 4.25 -10.28
C TRP A 107 -5.07 5.25 -11.38
N GLU A 108 -6.34 5.64 -11.49
CA GLU A 108 -6.81 6.55 -12.53
C GLU A 108 -6.08 7.90 -12.49
N VAL A 109 -5.88 8.44 -11.29
CA VAL A 109 -5.30 9.78 -11.10
C VAL A 109 -3.78 9.77 -11.26
N MET A 110 -3.08 8.71 -10.85
CA MET A 110 -1.60 8.69 -10.87
C MET A 110 -1.00 7.88 -12.02
N VAL A 111 -1.60 6.76 -12.40
CA VAL A 111 -0.99 5.76 -13.28
C VAL A 111 -1.42 5.95 -14.73
N THR A 112 -2.72 6.10 -14.97
CA THR A 112 -3.26 6.36 -16.31
C THR A 112 -2.54 7.51 -17.04
N PRO A 113 -2.38 8.71 -16.46
CA PRO A 113 -1.72 9.81 -17.18
C PRO A 113 -0.24 9.54 -17.45
N VAL A 114 0.45 8.85 -16.54
CA VAL A 114 1.86 8.44 -16.76
C VAL A 114 1.95 7.48 -17.95
N MET A 115 1.02 6.53 -18.07
CA MET A 115 0.98 5.58 -19.19
C MET A 115 0.59 6.25 -20.51
N GLU A 116 -0.35 7.21 -20.50
CA GLU A 116 -0.76 7.93 -21.70
C GLU A 116 0.36 8.82 -22.25
N LEU A 117 1.13 9.48 -21.37
CA LEU A 117 2.26 10.32 -21.76
C LEU A 117 3.52 9.50 -22.08
N HIS A 118 3.76 8.44 -21.32
CA HIS A 118 4.93 7.56 -21.47
C HIS A 118 4.52 6.10 -21.55
N GLY A 119 4.08 5.66 -22.73
CA GLY A 119 3.52 4.31 -22.96
C GLY A 119 4.38 3.13 -22.53
N TRP A 120 5.71 3.28 -22.47
CA TRP A 120 6.59 2.21 -21.97
C TRP A 120 6.37 1.90 -20.48
N THR A 121 5.90 2.86 -19.70
CA THR A 121 5.59 2.68 -18.27
C THR A 121 4.41 1.74 -18.05
N ALA A 122 3.57 1.49 -19.06
CA ALA A 122 2.49 0.51 -18.98
C ALA A 122 3.01 -0.91 -18.69
N VAL A 123 4.20 -1.26 -19.23
CA VAL A 123 4.85 -2.56 -18.94
C VAL A 123 5.23 -2.65 -17.46
N TYR A 124 5.63 -1.54 -16.85
CA TYR A 124 6.01 -1.49 -15.44
C TYR A 124 4.80 -1.66 -14.51
N PHE A 125 3.68 -0.98 -14.79
CA PHE A 125 2.50 -1.02 -13.92
C PHE A 125 1.62 -2.27 -14.08
N MET A 126 1.69 -2.95 -15.23
CA MET A 126 0.88 -4.14 -15.53
C MET A 126 1.59 -5.47 -15.23
N ALA A 127 2.88 -5.44 -14.87
CA ALA A 127 3.68 -6.61 -14.51
C ALA A 127 3.58 -6.93 -13.01
#